data_AF-A0AAW4JMR1-F1
#
_entry.id   AF-A0AAW4JMR1-F1
#
_cell.length_a   1.000
_cell.length_b   1.000
_cell.length_c   1.000
_cell.angle_alpha   90.00
_cell.angle_beta   90.00
_cell.angle_gamma   90.00
#
_symmetry.space_group_name_H-M   'P 1'
#
loop_
_entity.id
_entity.type
_entity.pdbx_description
1 polymer ?
#
loop_
_entity_poly.entity_id
_entity_poly.type
_entity_poly.pdbx_seq_one_letter_code
_entity_poly.pdbx_strand_id
1 'polypeptide(L)'
;MTAAERRLWSVGIPFALGAALLLATLDAGIAVALALAVGTLLAARLRMWALAACAAVWTAALLAVRVLPGPYDSWAGRGVLPVLAGYVTVFLLAWAVGRRLIDRRDEDGDRSRPALSWPSERRLLTYLFVLLGVAVVTAAIRFRGTVPPLLADNPDAARQVLREQSNLVVGLLSEAWTLGMAVSLLRALSARGRALPVYYALTAVFTVGAALGASKNSVLVGIAPALIAALSVRRTRGRAASFLAARTPVVLLIGAVALGAAVFLGGQRTMAGTGAFETEFRARYGSNALASSAGSLDLSLSSSTETFGRVWSQREHLEPRYGTYSLTFLGSRVEPIVGKADLYGLTSQLSQPYLMNTATFVAIPLLDYGPLGAVFFLAALGLAVGATERWFEFSRAPAGQLARAFVVYFALFGVYELYPLIYPTWLSLVPGLWVLHRLGRSAA
;
A
#
# COMPACT_ATOMS: atom_id res chain seq x y z
N MET A 1 2.00 1.15 33.60
CA MET A 1 1.53 -0.24 33.69
C MET A 1 1.28 -0.56 35.14
N THR A 2 0.04 -0.87 35.47
CA THR A 2 -0.31 -1.34 36.80
C THR A 2 0.24 -2.76 37.01
N ALA A 3 0.36 -3.21 38.26
CA ALA A 3 0.81 -4.58 38.56
C ALA A 3 -0.17 -5.64 38.01
N ALA A 4 -1.47 -5.34 38.01
CA ALA A 4 -2.52 -6.19 37.47
C ALA A 4 -2.39 -6.39 35.95
N GLU A 5 -2.13 -5.33 35.18
CA GLU A 5 -1.85 -5.41 33.74
C GLU A 5 -0.55 -6.18 33.40
N ARG A 6 0.35 -6.32 34.36
CA ARG A 6 1.59 -7.08 34.19
C ARG A 6 1.32 -8.57 34.36
N ARG A 7 0.57 -8.93 35.41
CA ARG A 7 0.12 -10.31 35.69
C ARG A 7 -0.81 -10.88 34.61
N LEU A 8 -1.76 -10.07 34.13
CA LEU A 8 -2.73 -10.53 33.14
C LEU A 8 -2.07 -10.93 31.81
N TRP A 9 -0.97 -10.26 31.45
CA TRP A 9 -0.21 -10.55 30.23
C TRP A 9 0.87 -11.60 30.41
N SER A 10 1.47 -11.71 31.60
CA SER A 10 2.39 -12.81 31.91
C SER A 10 1.70 -14.17 31.90
N VAL A 11 0.38 -14.21 32.14
CA VAL A 11 -0.45 -15.42 32.04
C VAL A 11 -1.12 -15.52 30.67
N GLY A 12 -1.62 -14.40 30.12
CA GLY A 12 -2.33 -14.38 28.85
C GLY A 12 -1.47 -14.70 27.63
N ILE A 13 -0.19 -14.30 27.60
CA ILE A 13 0.71 -14.61 26.47
C ILE A 13 1.01 -16.11 26.39
N PRO A 14 1.45 -16.80 27.48
CA PRO A 14 1.61 -18.25 27.46
C PRO A 14 0.31 -19.00 27.14
N PHE A 15 -0.83 -18.55 27.67
CA PHE A 15 -2.13 -19.15 27.36
C PHE A 15 -2.47 -19.02 25.87
N ALA A 16 -2.31 -17.84 25.28
CA ALA A 16 -2.57 -17.62 23.87
C ALA A 16 -1.59 -18.39 22.96
N LEU A 17 -0.32 -18.50 23.36
CA LEU A 17 0.67 -19.36 22.68
C LEU A 17 0.28 -20.83 22.77
N GLY A 18 -0.12 -21.31 23.95
CA GLY A 18 -0.60 -22.69 24.15
C GLY A 18 -1.86 -22.98 23.33
N ALA A 19 -2.82 -22.05 23.29
CA ALA A 19 -4.01 -22.14 22.47
C ALA A 19 -3.68 -22.15 20.97
N ALA A 20 -2.74 -21.30 20.52
CA ALA A 20 -2.28 -21.31 19.14
C ALA A 20 -1.57 -22.63 18.77
N LEU A 21 -0.74 -23.18 19.65
CA LEU A 21 -0.08 -24.48 19.46
C LEU A 21 -1.08 -25.64 19.41
N LEU A 22 -2.09 -25.64 20.29
CA LEU A 22 -3.17 -26.62 20.26
C LEU A 22 -4.03 -26.47 19.00
N LEU A 23 -4.35 -25.24 18.61
CA LEU A 23 -5.06 -24.99 17.36
C LEU A 23 -4.21 -25.41 16.16
N ALA A 24 -2.88 -25.33 16.21
CA ALA A 24 -2.01 -25.75 15.10
C ALA A 24 -2.08 -27.26 14.85
N THR A 25 -2.39 -28.08 15.87
CA THR A 25 -2.60 -29.52 15.68
C THR A 25 -3.94 -29.85 15.02
N LEU A 26 -4.89 -28.92 15.04
CA LEU A 26 -6.23 -29.09 14.45
C LEU A 26 -6.33 -28.39 13.10
N ASP A 27 -5.81 -27.16 13.03
CA ASP A 27 -5.79 -26.32 11.85
C ASP A 27 -4.72 -25.22 11.95
N ALA A 28 -3.65 -25.38 11.16
CA ALA A 28 -2.54 -24.44 11.10
C ALA A 28 -2.96 -23.01 10.68
N GLY A 29 -4.01 -22.85 9.87
CA GLY A 29 -4.49 -21.54 9.43
C GLY A 29 -5.13 -20.74 10.57
N ILE A 30 -5.99 -21.37 11.39
CA ILE A 30 -6.59 -20.73 12.57
C ILE A 30 -5.53 -20.37 13.59
N ALA A 31 -4.58 -21.28 13.83
CA ALA A 31 -3.48 -21.05 14.74
C ALA A 31 -2.67 -19.80 14.38
N VAL A 32 -2.36 -19.62 13.09
CA VAL A 32 -1.58 -18.45 12.65
C VAL A 32 -2.40 -17.17 12.68
N ALA A 33 -3.69 -17.21 12.31
CA ALA A 33 -4.57 -16.04 12.45
C ALA A 33 -4.66 -15.58 13.92
N LEU A 34 -4.78 -16.53 14.86
CA LEU A 34 -4.74 -16.23 16.30
C LEU A 34 -3.38 -15.64 16.71
N ALA A 35 -2.27 -16.22 16.25
CA ALA A 35 -0.93 -15.72 16.56
C ALA A 35 -0.71 -14.28 16.05
N LEU A 36 -1.18 -13.96 14.83
CA LEU A 36 -1.12 -12.61 14.27
C LEU A 36 -2.04 -11.63 15.01
N ALA A 37 -3.22 -12.08 15.46
CA ALA A 37 -4.12 -11.28 16.30
C ALA A 37 -3.47 -10.93 17.65
N VAL A 38 -2.82 -11.91 18.30
CA VAL A 38 -2.04 -11.68 19.53
C VAL A 38 -0.86 -10.75 19.26
N GLY A 39 -0.14 -10.95 18.16
CA GLY A 39 0.95 -10.08 17.71
C GLY A 39 0.50 -8.64 17.47
N THR A 40 -0.70 -8.44 16.90
CA THR A 40 -1.35 -7.14 16.72
C THR A 40 -1.55 -6.43 18.06
N LEU A 41 -2.12 -7.12 19.05
CA LEU A 41 -2.36 -6.58 20.38
C LEU A 41 -1.05 -6.22 21.10
N LEU A 42 -0.02 -7.07 20.97
CA LEU A 42 1.30 -6.82 21.52
C LEU A 42 1.96 -5.61 20.87
N ALA A 43 1.92 -5.50 19.54
CA ALA A 43 2.43 -4.34 18.81
C ALA A 43 1.70 -3.05 19.21
N ALA A 44 0.38 -3.08 19.32
CA ALA A 44 -0.44 -1.95 19.77
C ALA A 44 -0.06 -1.51 21.20
N ARG A 45 0.15 -2.47 22.11
CA ARG A 45 0.61 -2.20 23.49
C ARG A 45 2.00 -1.55 23.51
N LEU A 46 2.90 -2.02 22.65
CA LEU A 46 4.23 -1.45 22.47
C LEU A 46 4.19 -0.11 21.70
N ARG A 47 3.00 0.40 21.38
CA ARG A 47 2.76 1.64 20.60
C ARG A 47 3.38 1.59 19.20
N MET A 48 3.61 0.38 18.68
CA MET A 48 4.08 0.13 17.32
C MET A 48 2.86 0.10 16.39
N TRP A 49 2.18 1.25 16.26
CA TRP A 49 0.86 1.33 15.62
C TRP A 49 0.85 0.90 14.16
N ALA A 50 1.90 1.19 13.40
CA ALA A 50 2.00 0.78 12.00
C ALA A 50 2.14 -0.75 11.87
N LEU A 51 3.01 -1.36 12.69
CA LEU A 51 3.15 -2.80 12.77
C LEU A 51 1.84 -3.47 13.21
N ALA A 52 1.16 -2.90 14.20
CA ALA A 52 -0.13 -3.40 14.68
C ALA A 52 -1.19 -3.33 13.58
N ALA A 53 -1.29 -2.21 12.86
CA ALA A 53 -2.20 -2.09 11.73
C ALA A 53 -1.89 -3.11 10.62
N CYS A 54 -0.61 -3.33 10.31
CA CYS A 54 -0.19 -4.30 9.30
C CYS A 54 -0.53 -5.74 9.72
N ALA A 55 -0.21 -6.11 10.96
CA ALA A 55 -0.58 -7.42 11.50
C ALA A 55 -2.11 -7.61 11.52
N ALA A 56 -2.88 -6.57 11.84
CA ALA A 56 -4.35 -6.62 11.83
C ALA A 56 -4.89 -6.83 10.42
N VAL A 57 -4.38 -6.11 9.42
CA VAL A 57 -4.79 -6.26 8.01
C VAL A 57 -4.47 -7.66 7.50
N TRP A 58 -3.27 -8.18 7.80
CA TRP A 58 -2.90 -9.55 7.45
C TRP A 58 -3.78 -10.59 8.15
N THR A 59 -4.08 -10.39 9.43
CA THR A 59 -5.01 -11.26 10.18
C THR A 59 -6.39 -11.25 9.52
N ALA A 60 -6.92 -10.08 9.20
CA ALA A 60 -8.22 -9.93 8.55
C ALA A 60 -8.23 -10.56 7.16
N ALA A 61 -7.17 -10.40 6.36
CA ALA A 61 -7.05 -11.00 5.05
C ALA A 61 -7.03 -12.54 5.12
N LEU A 62 -6.22 -13.11 6.01
CA LEU A 62 -6.14 -14.58 6.19
C LEU A 62 -7.48 -15.15 6.71
N LEU A 63 -8.16 -14.44 7.61
CA LEU A 63 -9.49 -14.83 8.08
C LEU A 63 -10.54 -14.71 6.98
N ALA A 64 -10.51 -13.64 6.19
CA ALA A 64 -11.45 -13.41 5.09
C ALA A 64 -11.36 -14.51 4.04
N VAL A 65 -10.15 -14.83 3.56
CA VAL A 65 -9.93 -15.92 2.58
C VAL A 65 -10.40 -17.28 3.10
N ARG A 66 -10.43 -17.46 4.42
CA ARG A 66 -10.83 -18.72 5.03
C ARG A 66 -12.34 -18.81 5.28
N VAL A 67 -12.96 -17.72 5.72
CA VAL A 67 -14.35 -17.70 6.22
C VAL A 67 -15.34 -17.27 5.15
N LEU A 68 -14.91 -16.42 4.21
CA LEU A 68 -15.74 -15.97 3.11
C LEU A 68 -15.43 -16.85 1.89
N PRO A 69 -16.40 -17.63 1.38
CA PRO A 69 -16.19 -18.40 0.17
C PRO A 69 -15.99 -17.44 -1.01
N GLY A 70 -14.74 -17.28 -1.43
CA GLY A 70 -14.39 -16.42 -2.55
C GLY A 70 -14.69 -17.11 -3.89
N PRO A 71 -14.87 -16.35 -4.99
CA PRO A 71 -15.09 -16.96 -6.30
C PRO A 71 -13.88 -17.73 -6.84
N TYR A 72 -12.74 -17.63 -6.16
CA TYR A 72 -11.46 -18.25 -6.48
C TYR A 72 -11.06 -19.35 -5.50
N ASP A 73 -11.96 -19.79 -4.61
CA ASP A 73 -11.67 -20.80 -3.60
C ASP A 73 -11.33 -22.15 -4.27
N SER A 74 -10.04 -22.33 -4.57
CA SER A 74 -9.48 -23.62 -4.97
C SER A 74 -8.76 -24.27 -3.79
N TRP A 75 -8.46 -25.56 -3.94
CA TRP A 75 -7.60 -26.29 -3.02
C TRP A 75 -6.20 -25.67 -2.90
N ALA A 76 -5.70 -24.99 -3.96
CA ALA A 76 -4.38 -24.39 -3.99
C ALA A 76 -4.29 -23.15 -3.09
N GLY A 77 -5.30 -22.27 -3.13
CA GLY A 77 -5.38 -21.11 -2.25
C GLY A 77 -5.47 -21.49 -0.76
N ARG A 78 -6.31 -22.48 -0.42
CA ARG A 78 -6.47 -22.92 0.99
C ARG A 78 -5.24 -23.67 1.52
N GLY A 79 -4.61 -24.51 0.70
CA GLY A 79 -3.44 -25.29 1.09
C GLY A 79 -2.18 -24.45 1.36
N VAL A 80 -2.09 -23.26 0.76
CA VAL A 80 -0.91 -22.39 0.89
C VAL A 80 -1.02 -21.37 2.03
N LEU A 81 -2.20 -21.21 2.66
CA LEU A 81 -2.44 -20.25 3.73
C LEU A 81 -1.41 -20.33 4.87
N PRO A 82 -1.04 -21.51 5.41
CA PRO A 82 -0.03 -21.61 6.47
C PRO A 82 1.35 -21.12 6.02
N VAL A 83 1.72 -21.40 4.77
CA VAL A 83 3.01 -21.00 4.18
C VAL A 83 3.05 -19.48 4.01
N LEU A 84 2.00 -18.90 3.42
CA LEU A 84 1.86 -17.45 3.26
C LEU A 84 1.95 -16.75 4.62
N ALA A 85 1.25 -17.29 5.62
CA ALA A 85 1.23 -16.72 6.96
C ALA A 85 2.60 -16.85 7.68
N GLY A 86 3.37 -17.91 7.39
CA GLY A 86 4.77 -18.03 7.80
C GLY A 86 5.64 -16.90 7.24
N TYR A 87 5.54 -16.61 5.94
CA TYR A 87 6.24 -15.51 5.30
C TYR A 87 5.87 -14.14 5.89
N VAL A 88 4.57 -13.91 6.12
CA VAL A 88 4.07 -12.69 6.79
C VAL A 88 4.65 -12.56 8.19
N THR A 89 4.69 -13.66 8.95
CA THR A 89 5.23 -13.67 10.32
C THR A 89 6.72 -13.31 10.32
N VAL A 90 7.51 -13.87 9.40
CA VAL A 90 8.94 -13.53 9.24
C VAL A 90 9.09 -12.03 8.96
N PHE A 91 8.32 -11.49 8.00
CA PHE A 91 8.35 -10.07 7.67
C PHE A 91 8.01 -9.18 8.87
N LEU A 92 6.94 -9.48 9.61
CA LEU A 92 6.48 -8.68 10.76
C LEU A 92 7.45 -8.76 11.94
N LEU A 93 8.02 -9.93 12.23
CA LEU A 93 9.04 -10.10 13.25
C LEU A 93 10.31 -9.32 12.89
N ALA A 94 10.77 -9.43 11.65
CA ALA A 94 11.90 -8.69 11.15
C ALA A 94 11.66 -7.17 11.19
N TRP A 95 10.45 -6.70 10.89
CA TRP A 95 10.06 -5.29 11.12
C TRP A 95 10.21 -4.91 12.58
N ALA A 96 9.65 -5.70 13.51
CA ALA A 96 9.79 -5.43 14.93
C ALA A 96 11.26 -5.35 15.38
N VAL A 97 12.13 -6.23 14.85
CA VAL A 97 13.58 -6.20 15.09
C VAL A 97 14.21 -4.94 14.48
N GLY A 98 13.93 -4.62 13.22
CA GLY A 98 14.47 -3.45 12.53
C GLY A 98 14.17 -2.14 13.25
N ARG A 99 12.98 -2.02 13.84
CA ARG A 99 12.63 -0.88 14.71
C ARG A 99 13.50 -0.80 15.96
N ARG A 100 13.93 -1.92 16.52
CA ARG A 100 14.79 -1.98 17.72
C ARG A 100 16.27 -1.70 17.41
N LEU A 101 16.71 -1.98 16.18
CA LEU A 101 18.08 -1.70 15.74
C LEU A 101 18.38 -0.20 15.63
N ILE A 102 17.36 0.63 15.42
CA ILE A 102 17.50 2.09 15.42
C ILE A 102 17.26 2.61 16.83
N ASP A 103 18.35 2.77 17.59
CA ASP A 103 18.31 3.36 18.91
C ASP A 103 18.27 4.90 18.83
N ARG A 104 17.18 5.49 19.33
CA ARG A 104 17.01 6.95 19.50
C ARG A 104 16.46 7.26 20.89
N ARG A 105 16.98 6.55 21.90
CA ARG A 105 16.65 6.77 23.31
C ARG A 105 16.85 8.20 23.81
N ASP A 106 17.76 8.97 23.21
CA ASP A 106 18.03 10.34 23.66
C ASP A 106 16.99 11.37 23.18
N GLU A 107 16.18 11.05 22.17
CA GLU A 107 15.01 11.87 21.76
C GLU A 107 13.70 11.42 22.46
N ASP A 108 13.73 10.31 23.22
CA ASP A 108 12.55 9.67 23.86
C ASP A 108 11.98 10.45 25.07
N GLY A 109 12.60 11.58 25.47
CA GLY A 109 12.15 12.42 26.59
C GLY A 109 10.75 12.99 26.42
N ASP A 110 10.29 13.17 25.17
CA ASP A 110 8.91 13.55 24.86
C ASP A 110 8.36 12.61 23.78
N ARG A 111 7.80 11.46 24.20
CA ARG A 111 7.08 10.47 23.35
C ARG A 111 5.84 11.04 22.63
N SER A 112 5.69 12.35 22.55
CA SER A 112 4.59 12.99 21.86
C SER A 112 4.83 12.96 20.34
N ARG A 113 3.73 12.90 19.59
CA ARG A 113 3.78 12.94 18.12
C ARG A 113 4.59 14.17 17.65
N PRO A 114 5.28 14.14 16.49
CA PRO A 114 6.09 15.27 16.03
C PRO A 114 5.23 16.39 15.43
N ALA A 115 5.56 17.65 15.72
CA ALA A 115 4.96 18.79 15.04
C ALA A 115 5.72 19.09 13.73
N LEU A 116 5.00 19.20 12.61
CA LEU A 116 5.61 19.40 11.29
C LEU A 116 6.19 20.81 11.13
N SER A 117 7.45 20.89 10.71
CA SER A 117 8.15 22.12 10.32
C SER A 117 8.02 22.34 8.81
N TRP A 118 6.99 23.06 8.39
CA TRP A 118 6.76 23.39 6.98
C TRP A 118 7.67 24.53 6.51
N PRO A 119 8.11 24.54 5.24
CA PRO A 119 8.70 25.72 4.62
C PRO A 119 7.72 26.90 4.63
N SER A 120 8.23 28.11 4.36
CA SER A 120 7.37 29.30 4.27
C SER A 120 6.27 29.11 3.22
N GLU A 121 5.11 29.72 3.47
CA GLU A 121 3.91 29.55 2.64
C GLU A 121 4.18 29.83 1.16
N ARG A 122 4.93 30.90 0.87
CA ARG A 122 5.36 31.25 -0.49
C ARG A 122 6.20 30.15 -1.13
N ARG A 123 7.21 29.62 -0.41
CA ARG A 123 8.08 28.54 -0.92
C ARG A 123 7.28 27.26 -1.19
N LEU A 124 6.35 26.92 -0.29
CA LEU A 124 5.49 25.73 -0.45
C LEU A 124 4.55 25.87 -1.66
N LEU A 125 3.89 27.01 -1.81
CA LEU A 125 3.03 27.26 -2.96
C LEU A 125 3.81 27.29 -4.26
N THR A 126 4.97 27.95 -4.32
CA THR A 126 5.85 27.92 -5.50
C THR A 126 6.23 26.49 -5.87
N TYR A 127 6.61 25.67 -4.90
CA TYR A 127 6.92 24.27 -5.12
C TYR A 127 5.71 23.48 -5.68
N LEU A 128 4.51 23.67 -5.10
CA LEU A 128 3.29 23.01 -5.59
C LEU A 128 2.89 23.49 -6.99
N PHE A 129 3.06 24.77 -7.31
CA PHE A 129 2.81 25.29 -8.66
C PHE A 129 3.84 24.77 -9.67
N VAL A 130 5.11 24.60 -9.29
CA VAL A 130 6.11 23.94 -10.13
C VAL A 130 5.74 22.48 -10.38
N LEU A 131 5.33 21.73 -9.34
CA LEU A 131 4.83 20.37 -9.50
C LEU A 131 3.61 20.32 -10.43
N LEU A 132 2.66 21.25 -10.27
CA LEU A 132 1.50 21.36 -11.15
C LEU A 132 1.91 21.63 -12.59
N GLY A 133 2.85 22.55 -12.83
CA GLY A 133 3.38 22.84 -14.16
C GLY A 133 4.04 21.62 -14.80
N VAL A 134 4.90 20.91 -14.06
CA VAL A 134 5.50 19.64 -14.52
C VAL A 134 4.42 18.62 -14.86
N ALA A 135 3.42 18.47 -13.99
CA ALA A 135 2.36 17.48 -14.16
C ALA A 135 1.46 17.78 -15.37
N VAL A 136 1.11 19.05 -15.58
CA VAL A 136 0.31 19.52 -16.72
C VAL A 136 1.07 19.36 -18.03
N VAL A 137 2.34 19.81 -18.08
CA VAL A 137 3.17 19.67 -19.29
C VAL A 137 3.37 18.19 -19.63
N THR A 138 3.65 17.36 -18.63
CA THR A 138 3.81 15.91 -18.82
C THR A 138 2.52 15.27 -19.30
N ALA A 139 1.36 15.65 -18.75
CA ALA A 139 0.06 15.16 -19.20
C ALA A 139 -0.22 15.59 -20.65
N ALA A 140 0.06 16.85 -21.01
CA ALA A 140 -0.10 17.34 -22.38
C ALA A 140 0.77 16.57 -23.39
N ILE A 141 2.00 16.23 -23.00
CA ILE A 141 2.89 15.38 -23.82
C ILE A 141 2.33 13.96 -23.90
N ARG A 142 1.95 13.37 -22.76
CA ARG A 142 1.46 11.99 -22.67
C ARG A 142 0.18 11.75 -23.45
N PHE A 143 -0.75 12.71 -23.43
CA PHE A 143 -2.04 12.61 -24.10
C PHE A 143 -2.05 13.28 -25.48
N ARG A 144 -0.87 13.59 -26.04
CA ARG A 144 -0.78 14.22 -27.36
C ARG A 144 -1.32 13.26 -28.42
N GLY A 145 -2.49 13.60 -28.97
CA GLY A 145 -3.15 12.78 -29.99
C GLY A 145 -3.91 11.57 -29.42
N THR A 146 -4.16 11.51 -28.11
CA THR A 146 -4.97 10.44 -27.49
C THR A 146 -5.80 11.00 -26.34
N VAL A 147 -7.09 10.70 -26.30
CA VAL A 147 -7.98 11.14 -25.22
C VAL A 147 -7.55 10.47 -23.91
N PRO A 148 -7.48 11.21 -22.78
CA PRO A 148 -7.20 10.61 -21.48
C PRO A 148 -8.15 9.44 -21.20
N PRO A 149 -7.68 8.29 -20.68
CA PRO A 149 -8.52 7.10 -20.55
C PRO A 149 -9.77 7.29 -19.71
N LEU A 150 -9.75 8.22 -18.74
CA LEU A 150 -10.92 8.57 -17.93
C LEU A 150 -12.05 9.22 -18.76
N LEU A 151 -11.70 9.83 -19.89
CA LEU A 151 -12.59 10.58 -20.78
C LEU A 151 -12.80 9.87 -22.13
N ALA A 152 -12.19 8.69 -22.32
CA ALA A 152 -12.26 7.93 -23.56
C ALA A 152 -13.46 6.98 -23.55
N ASP A 153 -14.12 6.83 -24.70
CA ASP A 153 -15.26 5.90 -24.87
C ASP A 153 -14.86 4.44 -24.61
N ASN A 154 -13.60 4.08 -24.91
CA ASN A 154 -12.99 2.81 -24.53
C ASN A 154 -11.71 3.04 -23.71
N PRO A 155 -11.81 3.06 -22.36
CA PRO A 155 -10.67 3.30 -21.47
C PRO A 155 -9.53 2.29 -21.61
N ASP A 156 -9.82 1.03 -21.93
CA ASP A 156 -8.80 -0.02 -22.01
C ASP A 156 -8.02 0.06 -23.33
N ALA A 157 -8.67 0.40 -24.44
CA ALA A 157 -7.99 0.70 -25.71
C ALA A 157 -7.09 1.94 -25.58
N ALA A 158 -7.59 3.02 -24.94
CA ALA A 158 -6.79 4.22 -24.68
C ALA A 158 -5.57 3.94 -23.78
N ARG A 159 -5.73 3.07 -22.76
CA ARG A 159 -4.60 2.63 -21.92
C ARG A 159 -3.57 1.83 -22.70
N GLN A 160 -3.98 0.97 -23.63
CA GLN A 160 -3.07 0.18 -24.42
C GLN A 160 -2.22 1.05 -25.35
N VAL A 161 -2.85 1.99 -26.07
CA VAL A 161 -2.13 2.98 -26.89
C VAL A 161 -1.15 3.78 -26.05
N LEU A 162 -1.58 4.26 -24.87
CA LEU A 162 -0.69 4.99 -23.96
C LEU A 162 0.43 4.12 -23.39
N ARG A 163 0.21 2.82 -23.18
CA ARG A 163 1.23 1.88 -22.70
C ARG A 163 2.31 1.70 -23.76
N GLU A 164 1.92 1.50 -25.02
CA GLU A 164 2.83 1.35 -26.16
C GLU A 164 3.63 2.63 -26.42
N GLN A 165 3.03 3.79 -26.19
CA GLN A 165 3.68 5.10 -26.31
C GLN A 165 4.42 5.56 -25.03
N SER A 166 4.32 4.80 -23.93
CA SER A 166 4.85 5.24 -22.64
C SER A 166 6.38 5.17 -22.58
N ASN A 167 6.97 6.24 -22.07
CA ASN A 167 8.40 6.31 -21.74
C ASN A 167 8.55 6.45 -20.22
N LEU A 168 9.55 5.77 -19.64
CA LEU A 168 9.91 5.85 -18.22
C LEU A 168 9.96 7.29 -17.71
N VAL A 169 10.54 8.22 -18.48
CA VAL A 169 10.64 9.64 -18.08
C VAL A 169 9.25 10.27 -17.92
N VAL A 170 8.35 10.05 -18.89
CA VAL A 170 6.96 10.56 -18.84
C VAL A 170 6.18 9.91 -17.70
N GLY A 171 6.40 8.61 -17.46
CA GLY A 171 5.82 7.88 -16.33
C GLY A 171 6.26 8.46 -14.97
N LEU A 172 7.56 8.68 -14.79
CA LEU A 172 8.12 9.25 -13.56
C LEU A 172 7.65 10.69 -13.33
N LEU A 173 7.64 11.53 -14.37
CA LEU A 173 7.17 12.91 -14.25
C LEU A 173 5.64 12.99 -14.02
N SER A 174 4.87 12.00 -14.50
CA SER A 174 3.42 11.92 -14.24
C SER A 174 3.10 11.77 -12.75
N GLU A 175 4.02 11.22 -11.95
CA GLU A 175 3.86 11.10 -10.49
C GLU A 175 3.99 12.45 -9.75
N ALA A 176 4.31 13.55 -10.45
CA ALA A 176 4.14 14.89 -9.91
C ALA A 176 2.69 15.16 -9.48
N TRP A 177 1.70 14.54 -10.15
CA TRP A 177 0.30 14.55 -9.71
C TRP A 177 0.14 13.95 -8.32
N THR A 178 0.66 12.73 -8.14
CA THR A 178 0.62 11.96 -6.88
C THR A 178 1.33 12.69 -5.73
N LEU A 179 2.53 13.22 -6.01
CA LEU A 179 3.31 13.95 -5.02
C LEU A 179 2.64 15.26 -4.60
N GLY A 180 2.16 16.04 -5.58
CA GLY A 180 1.44 17.28 -5.33
C GLY A 180 0.19 17.03 -4.50
N MET A 181 -0.54 15.95 -4.78
CA MET A 181 -1.68 15.51 -3.98
C MET A 181 -1.27 15.16 -2.54
N ALA A 182 -0.24 14.33 -2.35
CA ALA A 182 0.19 13.91 -1.02
C ALA A 182 0.64 15.10 -0.14
N VAL A 183 1.40 16.03 -0.72
CA VAL A 183 1.91 17.22 -0.02
C VAL A 183 0.77 18.20 0.29
N SER A 184 -0.09 18.49 -0.68
CA SER A 184 -1.23 19.40 -0.49
C SER A 184 -2.25 18.86 0.50
N LEU A 185 -2.55 17.55 0.45
CA LEU A 185 -3.45 16.90 1.40
C LEU A 185 -2.85 16.88 2.81
N LEU A 186 -1.59 16.48 2.98
CA LEU A 186 -0.93 16.52 4.29
C LEU A 186 -0.90 17.94 4.86
N ARG A 187 -0.65 18.95 4.00
CA ARG A 187 -0.71 20.35 4.40
C ARG A 187 -2.12 20.76 4.78
N ALA A 188 -3.15 20.44 4.01
CA ALA A 188 -4.55 20.74 4.33
C ALA A 188 -4.96 20.13 5.69
N LEU A 189 -4.54 18.90 5.96
CA LEU A 189 -4.86 18.19 7.20
C LEU A 189 -4.07 18.70 8.42
N SER A 190 -2.90 19.30 8.21
CA SER A 190 -2.04 19.84 9.28
C SER A 190 -2.09 21.37 9.45
N ALA A 191 -2.59 22.12 8.45
CA ALA A 191 -2.63 23.58 8.45
C ALA A 191 -3.82 24.16 9.22
N ARG A 192 -3.69 25.43 9.58
CA ARG A 192 -4.71 26.28 10.21
C ARG A 192 -4.74 27.66 9.56
N GLY A 193 -5.89 28.32 9.63
CA GLY A 193 -6.06 29.70 9.18
C GLY A 193 -6.41 29.84 7.70
N ARG A 194 -6.18 31.04 7.17
CA ARG A 194 -6.71 31.53 5.88
C ARG A 194 -6.20 30.77 4.63
N ALA A 195 -5.06 30.07 4.72
CA ALA A 195 -4.49 29.34 3.59
C ALA A 195 -5.11 27.93 3.38
N LEU A 196 -5.94 27.47 4.32
CA LEU A 196 -6.56 26.14 4.27
C LEU A 196 -7.35 25.86 2.97
N PRO A 197 -8.19 26.78 2.44
CA PRO A 197 -8.96 26.53 1.24
C PRO A 197 -8.09 26.30 0.01
N VAL A 198 -6.94 26.98 -0.08
CA VAL A 198 -6.00 26.84 -1.20
C VAL A 198 -5.45 25.42 -1.28
N TYR A 199 -5.09 24.81 -0.14
CA TYR A 199 -4.59 23.44 -0.13
C TYR A 199 -5.68 22.40 -0.41
N TYR A 200 -6.93 22.63 -0.01
CA TYR A 200 -8.04 21.79 -0.43
C TYR A 200 -8.27 21.88 -1.94
N ALA A 201 -8.23 23.08 -2.51
CA ALA A 201 -8.37 23.28 -3.96
C ALA A 201 -7.22 22.60 -4.72
N LEU A 202 -5.97 22.78 -4.27
CA LEU A 202 -4.82 22.10 -4.86
C LEU A 202 -4.93 20.58 -4.74
N THR A 203 -5.39 20.06 -3.59
CA THR A 203 -5.64 18.61 -3.42
C THR A 203 -6.64 18.12 -4.47
N ALA A 204 -7.74 18.83 -4.68
CA ALA A 204 -8.75 18.46 -5.69
C ALA A 204 -8.16 18.47 -7.11
N VAL A 205 -7.43 19.53 -7.48
CA VAL A 205 -6.77 19.63 -8.79
C VAL A 205 -5.77 18.49 -9.00
N PHE A 206 -4.92 18.21 -8.02
CA PHE A 206 -3.95 17.12 -8.12
C PHE A 206 -4.62 15.74 -8.16
N THR A 207 -5.74 15.56 -7.44
CA THR A 207 -6.53 14.32 -7.47
C THR A 207 -7.13 14.07 -8.84
N VAL A 208 -7.74 15.10 -9.44
CA VAL A 208 -8.29 15.01 -10.80
C VAL A 208 -7.18 14.66 -11.79
N GLY A 209 -6.03 15.34 -11.73
CA GLY A 209 -4.90 15.05 -12.60
C GLY A 209 -4.34 13.63 -12.45
N ALA A 210 -4.21 13.14 -11.21
CA ALA A 210 -3.82 11.75 -10.96
C ALA A 210 -4.85 10.75 -11.51
N ALA A 211 -6.14 11.08 -11.44
CA ALA A 211 -7.24 10.27 -11.96
C ALA A 211 -7.36 10.30 -13.49
N LEU A 212 -6.94 11.38 -14.18
CA LEU A 212 -7.00 11.49 -15.65
C LEU A 212 -6.20 10.39 -16.37
N GLY A 213 -5.09 9.94 -15.79
CA GLY A 213 -4.35 8.77 -16.27
C GLY A 213 -5.04 7.43 -16.01
N ALA A 214 -6.23 7.44 -15.39
CA ALA A 214 -7.03 6.30 -14.94
C ALA A 214 -6.25 5.26 -14.11
N SER A 215 -5.19 5.71 -13.42
CA SER A 215 -4.37 4.90 -12.51
C SER A 215 -4.94 5.03 -11.09
N LYS A 216 -5.79 4.07 -10.70
CA LYS A 216 -6.30 3.95 -9.32
C LYS A 216 -5.16 3.96 -8.29
N ASN A 217 -4.03 3.36 -8.67
CA ASN A 217 -2.86 3.21 -7.80
C ASN A 217 -2.14 4.54 -7.55
N SER A 218 -2.04 5.43 -8.54
CA SER A 218 -1.46 6.76 -8.34
C SER A 218 -2.31 7.60 -7.37
N VAL A 219 -3.64 7.48 -7.44
CA VAL A 219 -4.54 8.17 -6.49
C VAL A 219 -4.38 7.59 -5.06
N LEU A 220 -4.37 6.26 -4.93
CA LEU A 220 -4.20 5.61 -3.62
C LEU A 220 -2.84 5.94 -2.99
N VAL A 221 -1.77 5.94 -3.78
CA VAL A 221 -0.40 6.28 -3.34
C VAL A 221 -0.28 7.73 -2.87
N GLY A 222 -1.07 8.67 -3.40
CA GLY A 222 -1.01 10.03 -2.90
C GLY A 222 -1.91 10.27 -1.67
N ILE A 223 -3.06 9.59 -1.58
CA ILE A 223 -4.01 9.78 -0.46
C ILE A 223 -3.53 9.03 0.79
N ALA A 224 -3.27 7.73 0.69
CA ALA A 224 -3.07 6.89 1.86
C ALA A 224 -1.83 7.27 2.69
N PRO A 225 -0.63 7.49 2.11
CA PRO A 225 0.51 8.03 2.85
C PRO A 225 0.24 9.39 3.49
N ALA A 226 -0.47 10.30 2.83
CA ALA A 226 -0.81 11.59 3.42
C ALA A 226 -1.73 11.44 4.65
N LEU A 227 -2.71 10.54 4.61
CA LEU A 227 -3.57 10.23 5.76
C LEU A 227 -2.78 9.57 6.90
N ILE A 228 -1.94 8.57 6.60
CA ILE A 228 -1.08 7.89 7.58
C ILE A 228 -0.12 8.90 8.26
N ALA A 229 0.50 9.79 7.48
CA ALA A 229 1.35 10.87 7.99
C ALA A 229 0.55 11.83 8.87
N ALA A 230 -0.64 12.27 8.44
CA ALA A 230 -1.50 13.20 9.18
C ALA A 230 -2.00 12.62 10.52
N LEU A 231 -2.18 11.30 10.61
CA LEU A 231 -2.52 10.60 11.86
C LEU A 231 -1.31 10.47 12.80
N SER A 232 -0.10 10.47 12.24
CA SER A 232 1.15 10.26 12.98
C SER A 232 1.74 11.51 13.62
N VAL A 233 1.33 12.71 13.17
CA VAL A 233 1.91 13.99 13.61
C VAL A 233 1.11 14.66 14.75
N ARG A 234 1.78 15.47 15.57
CA ARG A 234 1.15 16.35 16.56
C ARG A 234 0.40 17.43 15.82
N ARG A 235 -0.85 17.62 16.21
CA ARG A 235 -1.60 18.81 15.83
C ARG A 235 -1.28 19.88 16.87
N THR A 236 -0.71 21.01 16.43
CA THR A 236 -0.32 22.15 17.29
C THR A 236 -1.47 22.52 18.23
N ARG A 237 -1.33 22.32 19.55
CA ARG A 237 -2.42 22.63 20.49
C ARG A 237 -2.55 24.15 20.64
N GLY A 238 -3.72 24.68 20.34
CA GLY A 238 -4.16 26.03 20.65
C GLY A 238 -5.65 25.98 20.95
N ARG A 239 -6.19 26.96 21.70
CA ARG A 239 -7.49 27.03 22.43
C ARG A 239 -8.79 26.46 21.79
N ALA A 240 -8.78 25.90 20.60
CA ALA A 240 -9.93 25.28 19.93
C ALA A 240 -9.93 23.73 20.02
N ALA A 241 -9.89 23.17 21.24
CA ALA A 241 -9.96 21.72 21.43
C ALA A 241 -11.27 21.09 20.89
N SER A 242 -12.37 21.85 20.85
CA SER A 242 -13.69 21.43 20.35
C SER A 242 -13.78 21.32 18.82
N PHE A 243 -13.19 22.26 18.08
CA PHE A 243 -13.21 22.26 16.61
C PHE A 243 -12.31 21.16 15.99
N LEU A 244 -11.44 20.56 16.81
CA LEU A 244 -10.38 19.62 16.39
C LEU A 244 -10.76 18.15 16.58
N ALA A 245 -11.70 17.84 17.48
CA ALA A 245 -12.34 16.53 17.53
C ALA A 245 -13.09 16.20 16.22
N ALA A 246 -13.51 17.22 15.48
CA ALA A 246 -14.22 17.09 14.20
C ALA A 246 -13.33 16.72 12.99
N ARG A 247 -12.00 16.90 13.01
CA ARG A 247 -11.15 16.62 11.83
C ARG A 247 -10.65 15.19 11.70
N THR A 248 -10.50 14.47 12.81
CA THR A 248 -10.21 13.03 12.77
C THR A 248 -11.33 12.24 12.09
N PRO A 249 -12.63 12.44 12.42
CA PRO A 249 -13.70 11.82 11.66
C PRO A 249 -13.72 12.29 10.21
N VAL A 250 -13.33 13.52 9.87
CA VAL A 250 -13.18 13.95 8.46
C VAL A 250 -12.07 13.20 7.73
N VAL A 251 -10.90 13.00 8.36
CA VAL A 251 -9.79 12.21 7.79
C VAL A 251 -10.22 10.76 7.58
N LEU A 252 -10.89 10.18 8.58
CA LEU A 252 -11.42 8.82 8.50
C LEU A 252 -12.53 8.72 7.46
N LEU A 253 -13.39 9.72 7.33
CA LEU A 253 -14.45 9.79 6.33
C LEU A 253 -13.88 9.91 4.92
N ILE A 254 -12.90 10.79 4.70
CA ILE A 254 -12.22 10.91 3.40
C ILE A 254 -11.54 9.58 3.04
N GLY A 255 -10.83 8.97 4.00
CA GLY A 255 -10.22 7.65 3.81
C GLY A 255 -11.26 6.57 3.49
N ALA A 256 -12.37 6.53 4.23
CA ALA A 256 -13.45 5.57 4.03
C ALA A 256 -14.18 5.78 2.70
N VAL A 257 -14.42 7.03 2.30
CA VAL A 257 -15.03 7.38 1.01
C VAL A 257 -14.09 7.03 -0.14
N ALA A 258 -12.79 7.33 -0.03
CA ALA A 258 -11.81 6.98 -1.05
C ALA A 258 -11.69 5.45 -1.21
N LEU A 259 -11.62 4.71 -0.10
CA LEU A 259 -11.59 3.25 -0.11
C LEU A 259 -12.89 2.67 -0.68
N GLY A 260 -14.05 3.16 -0.22
CA GLY A 260 -15.36 2.73 -0.70
C GLY A 260 -15.57 3.02 -2.19
N ALA A 261 -15.15 4.18 -2.67
CA ALA A 261 -15.20 4.52 -4.10
C ALA A 261 -14.26 3.63 -4.93
N ALA A 262 -13.05 3.35 -4.44
CA ALA A 262 -12.11 2.47 -5.12
C ALA A 262 -12.66 1.03 -5.26
N VAL A 263 -13.25 0.51 -4.19
CA VAL A 263 -13.93 -0.79 -4.14
C VAL A 263 -15.14 -0.82 -5.07
N PHE A 264 -16.02 0.19 -4.98
CA PHE A 264 -17.21 0.29 -5.82
C PHE A 264 -16.84 0.34 -7.31
N LEU A 265 -15.91 1.22 -7.69
CA LEU A 265 -15.39 1.30 -9.06
C LEU A 265 -14.61 0.04 -9.48
N GLY A 266 -14.10 -0.74 -8.53
CA GLY A 266 -13.55 -2.07 -8.76
C GLY A 266 -14.65 -3.02 -9.22
N GLY A 267 -15.70 -3.16 -8.41
CA GLY A 267 -16.85 -4.00 -8.69
C GLY A 267 -17.56 -3.63 -9.99
N GLN A 268 -17.80 -2.34 -10.25
CA GLN A 268 -18.44 -1.89 -11.50
C GLN A 268 -17.63 -2.24 -12.74
N ARG A 269 -16.29 -2.17 -12.67
CA ARG A 269 -15.43 -2.58 -13.79
C ARG A 269 -15.56 -4.07 -14.06
N THR A 270 -15.54 -4.88 -13.02
CA THR A 270 -15.71 -6.34 -13.14
C THR A 270 -17.10 -6.70 -13.69
N MET A 271 -18.15 -5.98 -13.28
CA MET A 271 -19.50 -6.15 -13.81
C MET A 271 -19.61 -5.84 -15.31
N ALA A 272 -18.75 -4.98 -15.85
CA ALA A 272 -18.76 -4.58 -17.25
C ALA A 272 -17.97 -5.53 -18.17
N GLY A 273 -17.21 -6.48 -17.64
CA GLY A 273 -16.43 -7.41 -18.45
C GLY A 273 -17.26 -8.57 -19.00
N THR A 274 -16.72 -9.22 -20.04
CA THR A 274 -17.41 -10.25 -20.83
C THR A 274 -16.77 -11.63 -20.75
N GLY A 275 -15.71 -11.80 -19.94
CA GLY A 275 -15.04 -13.08 -19.76
C GLY A 275 -15.84 -14.08 -18.92
N ALA A 276 -15.35 -15.32 -18.88
CA ALA A 276 -15.92 -16.39 -18.05
C ALA A 276 -15.94 -15.99 -16.57
N PHE A 277 -14.88 -15.34 -16.11
CA PHE A 277 -14.78 -14.79 -14.76
C PHE A 277 -15.84 -13.72 -14.47
N GLU A 278 -15.97 -12.70 -15.32
CA GLU A 278 -16.93 -11.61 -15.09
C GLU A 278 -18.38 -12.10 -15.16
N THR A 279 -18.62 -13.21 -15.86
CA THR A 279 -19.91 -13.91 -15.86
C THR A 279 -20.19 -14.57 -14.50
N GLU A 280 -19.21 -15.27 -13.91
CA GLU A 280 -19.34 -15.87 -12.57
C GLU A 280 -19.44 -14.80 -11.47
N PHE A 281 -18.69 -13.71 -11.59
CA PHE A 281 -18.77 -12.57 -10.68
C PHE A 281 -20.15 -11.91 -10.74
N ARG A 282 -20.70 -11.68 -11.95
CA ARG A 282 -22.07 -11.15 -12.12
C ARG A 282 -23.10 -12.09 -11.51
N ALA A 283 -22.94 -13.41 -11.67
CA ALA A 283 -23.85 -14.39 -11.11
C ALA A 283 -23.89 -14.36 -9.57
N ARG A 284 -22.73 -14.13 -8.90
CA ARG A 284 -22.64 -14.11 -7.43
C ARG A 284 -22.90 -12.73 -6.80
N TYR A 285 -22.40 -11.67 -7.41
CA TYR A 285 -22.33 -10.33 -6.80
C TYR A 285 -23.09 -9.25 -7.60
N GLY A 286 -23.69 -9.59 -8.74
CA GLY A 286 -24.32 -8.64 -9.65
C GLY A 286 -25.72 -8.15 -9.27
N SER A 287 -26.23 -8.53 -8.10
CA SER A 287 -27.60 -8.21 -7.68
C SER A 287 -27.79 -6.73 -7.29
N ASN A 288 -26.77 -6.08 -6.73
CA ASN A 288 -26.79 -4.65 -6.40
C ASN A 288 -25.38 -4.08 -6.18
N ALA A 289 -25.29 -2.74 -6.05
CA ALA A 289 -24.03 -2.01 -5.84
C ALA A 289 -23.26 -2.42 -4.59
N LEU A 290 -23.95 -2.76 -3.49
CA LEU A 290 -23.33 -3.19 -2.25
C LEU A 290 -22.75 -4.60 -2.38
N ALA A 291 -23.49 -5.51 -3.02
CA ALA A 291 -23.04 -6.86 -3.32
C ALA A 291 -21.82 -6.85 -4.26
N SER A 292 -21.84 -5.99 -5.30
CA SER A 292 -20.70 -5.81 -6.21
C SER A 292 -19.47 -5.23 -5.50
N SER A 293 -19.67 -4.31 -4.53
CA SER A 293 -18.59 -3.78 -3.70
C SER A 293 -18.02 -4.84 -2.76
N ALA A 294 -18.88 -5.63 -2.11
CA ALA A 294 -18.47 -6.76 -1.28
C ALA A 294 -17.70 -7.80 -2.11
N GLY A 295 -18.19 -8.14 -3.30
CA GLY A 295 -17.50 -9.03 -4.24
C GLY A 295 -16.15 -8.47 -4.68
N SER A 296 -16.00 -7.16 -4.88
CA SER A 296 -14.72 -6.55 -5.23
C SER A 296 -13.72 -6.58 -4.06
N LEU A 297 -14.17 -6.44 -2.82
CA LEU A 297 -13.33 -6.61 -1.62
C LEU A 297 -12.87 -8.07 -1.48
N ASP A 298 -13.82 -8.99 -1.59
CA ASP A 298 -13.57 -10.44 -1.55
C ASP A 298 -12.57 -10.85 -2.63
N LEU A 299 -12.78 -10.38 -3.87
CA LEU A 299 -11.85 -10.56 -4.98
C LEU A 299 -10.45 -10.02 -4.66
N SER A 300 -10.36 -8.83 -4.06
CA SER A 300 -9.07 -8.24 -3.72
C SER A 300 -8.31 -9.04 -2.66
N LEU A 301 -9.02 -9.70 -1.73
CA LEU A 301 -8.41 -10.48 -0.65
C LEU A 301 -8.07 -11.92 -1.06
N SER A 302 -8.94 -12.56 -1.83
CA SER A 302 -8.79 -13.96 -2.26
C SER A 302 -7.86 -14.12 -3.47
N SER A 303 -7.87 -13.17 -4.41
CA SER A 303 -7.07 -13.25 -5.65
C SER A 303 -5.57 -13.36 -5.43
N SER A 304 -5.00 -12.58 -4.49
CA SER A 304 -3.57 -12.64 -4.21
C SER A 304 -3.18 -13.99 -3.58
N THR A 305 -4.05 -14.54 -2.72
CA THR A 305 -3.81 -15.83 -2.06
C THR A 305 -3.95 -16.99 -3.05
N GLU A 306 -4.97 -16.98 -3.90
CA GLU A 306 -5.15 -17.99 -4.95
C GLU A 306 -3.99 -17.95 -5.96
N THR A 307 -3.64 -16.75 -6.44
CA THR A 307 -2.53 -16.58 -7.38
C THR A 307 -1.23 -17.08 -6.76
N PHE A 308 -1.01 -16.80 -5.47
CA PHE A 308 0.15 -17.32 -4.75
C PHE A 308 0.11 -18.84 -4.62
N GLY A 309 -1.04 -19.45 -4.33
CA GLY A 309 -1.19 -20.91 -4.23
C GLY A 309 -0.83 -21.62 -5.54
N ARG A 310 -1.21 -21.04 -6.67
CA ARG A 310 -0.87 -21.55 -8.00
C ARG A 310 0.59 -21.35 -8.37
N VAL A 311 1.16 -20.19 -8.04
CA VAL A 311 2.61 -19.95 -8.18
C VAL A 311 3.38 -20.93 -7.30
N TRP A 312 2.94 -21.16 -6.07
CA TRP A 312 3.56 -22.10 -5.13
C TRP A 312 3.53 -23.53 -5.67
N SER A 313 2.40 -24.00 -6.21
CA SER A 313 2.30 -25.36 -6.74
C SER A 313 3.13 -25.58 -8.02
N GLN A 314 3.29 -24.54 -8.85
CA GLN A 314 4.03 -24.62 -10.10
C GLN A 314 5.51 -24.21 -9.98
N ARG A 315 5.95 -23.69 -8.83
CA ARG A 315 7.30 -23.11 -8.65
C ARG A 315 8.46 -24.00 -9.12
N GLU A 316 8.35 -25.32 -8.99
CA GLU A 316 9.40 -26.27 -9.37
C GLU A 316 9.50 -26.48 -10.89
N HIS A 317 8.46 -26.10 -11.63
CA HIS A 317 8.37 -26.18 -13.09
C HIS A 317 8.60 -24.84 -13.77
N LEU A 318 8.82 -23.76 -13.00
CA LEU A 318 9.05 -22.41 -13.49
C LEU A 318 10.54 -22.08 -13.39
N GLU A 319 11.15 -21.68 -14.50
CA GLU A 319 12.56 -21.28 -14.51
C GLU A 319 12.77 -19.96 -13.75
N PRO A 320 13.77 -19.89 -12.84
CA PRO A 320 14.15 -18.64 -12.19
C PRO A 320 14.54 -17.58 -13.20
N ARG A 321 14.17 -16.32 -12.94
CA ARG A 321 14.52 -15.18 -13.81
C ARG A 321 15.42 -14.16 -13.12
N TYR A 322 15.96 -14.46 -11.94
CA TYR A 322 16.99 -13.70 -11.22
C TYR A 322 16.85 -12.17 -11.32
N GLY A 323 15.70 -11.64 -10.88
CA GLY A 323 15.42 -10.21 -10.85
C GLY A 323 14.68 -9.68 -12.07
N THR A 324 14.59 -10.44 -13.18
CA THR A 324 13.85 -9.98 -14.36
C THR A 324 12.35 -9.81 -14.06
N TYR A 325 11.78 -10.58 -13.12
CA TYR A 325 10.40 -10.36 -12.64
C TYR A 325 10.20 -9.01 -11.93
N SER A 326 11.24 -8.47 -11.29
CA SER A 326 11.24 -7.13 -10.68
C SER A 326 11.50 -6.00 -11.68
N LEU A 327 12.07 -6.32 -12.86
CA LEU A 327 12.38 -5.36 -13.92
C LEU A 327 11.24 -5.20 -14.94
N THR A 328 10.05 -5.74 -14.65
CA THR A 328 8.85 -5.66 -15.50
C THR A 328 8.50 -4.20 -15.90
N PHE A 329 8.81 -3.20 -15.06
CA PHE A 329 8.65 -1.78 -15.42
C PHE A 329 9.66 -1.24 -16.43
N LEU A 330 10.84 -1.86 -16.55
CA LEU A 330 11.84 -1.52 -17.57
C LEU A 330 11.55 -2.24 -18.89
N GLY A 331 10.59 -3.18 -18.88
CA GLY A 331 9.89 -3.79 -20.02
C GLY A 331 10.64 -3.69 -21.33
N SER A 332 10.33 -2.68 -22.14
CA SER A 332 10.83 -2.52 -23.51
C SER A 332 12.32 -2.18 -23.66
N ARG A 333 12.99 -1.64 -22.63
CA ARG A 333 14.42 -1.27 -22.72
C ARG A 333 15.36 -2.38 -22.27
N VAL A 334 14.86 -3.27 -21.43
CA VAL A 334 15.63 -4.37 -20.84
C VAL A 334 15.23 -5.72 -21.47
N GLU A 335 14.04 -5.80 -22.10
CA GLU A 335 13.61 -6.94 -22.93
C GLU A 335 14.68 -7.44 -23.91
N PRO A 336 15.37 -6.58 -24.67
CA PRO A 336 16.36 -7.03 -25.64
C PRO A 336 17.60 -7.65 -25.00
N ILE A 337 17.84 -7.37 -23.70
CA ILE A 337 19.05 -7.75 -22.97
C ILE A 337 18.80 -8.97 -22.08
N VAL A 338 17.60 -9.06 -21.48
CA VAL A 338 17.29 -10.02 -20.39
C VAL A 338 16.07 -10.89 -20.73
N GLY A 339 15.47 -10.69 -21.90
CA GLY A 339 14.27 -11.41 -22.36
C GLY A 339 12.96 -10.83 -21.80
N LYS A 340 11.83 -11.31 -22.34
CA LYS A 340 10.50 -10.97 -21.86
C LYS A 340 10.28 -11.55 -20.46
N ALA A 341 10.40 -10.72 -19.42
CA ALA A 341 9.88 -11.06 -18.12
C ALA A 341 8.46 -10.51 -17.99
N ASP A 342 7.50 -11.42 -17.95
CA ASP A 342 6.09 -11.07 -17.77
C ASP A 342 5.56 -11.82 -16.56
N LEU A 343 5.94 -11.36 -15.35
CA LEU A 343 5.37 -11.88 -14.10
C LEU A 343 3.85 -11.87 -14.17
N TYR A 344 3.32 -10.81 -14.78
CA TYR A 344 1.91 -10.61 -15.01
C TYR A 344 1.34 -11.62 -16.01
N GLY A 345 1.97 -11.82 -17.16
CA GLY A 345 1.65 -12.89 -18.10
C GLY A 345 1.66 -14.28 -17.47
N LEU A 346 2.66 -14.58 -16.64
CA LEU A 346 2.75 -15.84 -15.89
C LEU A 346 1.60 -15.97 -14.89
N THR A 347 1.32 -14.94 -14.09
CA THR A 347 0.20 -14.98 -13.13
C THR A 347 -1.16 -15.04 -13.84
N SER A 348 -1.31 -14.41 -15.00
CA SER A 348 -2.50 -14.45 -15.85
C SER A 348 -2.73 -15.83 -16.47
N GLN A 349 -1.66 -16.50 -16.91
CA GLN A 349 -1.73 -17.89 -17.38
C GLN A 349 -2.09 -18.85 -16.25
N LEU A 350 -1.39 -18.75 -15.12
CA LEU A 350 -1.63 -19.61 -13.97
C LEU A 350 -3.03 -19.43 -13.39
N SER A 351 -3.60 -18.24 -13.48
CA SER A 351 -4.93 -17.93 -12.96
C SER A 351 -6.07 -18.29 -13.92
N GLN A 352 -5.83 -18.92 -15.08
CA GLN A 352 -6.94 -19.37 -15.94
C GLN A 352 -7.89 -20.35 -15.20
N PRO A 353 -9.21 -20.29 -15.46
CA PRO A 353 -9.91 -19.44 -16.42
C PRO A 353 -10.19 -18.01 -15.92
N TYR A 354 -9.69 -17.65 -14.74
CA TYR A 354 -10.02 -16.42 -14.04
C TYR A 354 -9.21 -15.18 -14.47
N LEU A 355 -8.11 -15.37 -15.21
CA LEU A 355 -7.30 -14.31 -15.84
C LEU A 355 -6.88 -13.19 -14.85
N MET A 356 -6.52 -13.58 -13.63
CA MET A 356 -6.06 -12.68 -12.58
C MET A 356 -4.60 -12.31 -12.77
N ASN A 357 -4.32 -11.00 -12.73
CA ASN A 357 -3.00 -10.45 -12.94
C ASN A 357 -2.46 -9.85 -11.64
N THR A 358 -2.09 -10.70 -10.68
CA THR A 358 -1.71 -10.25 -9.32
C THR A 358 -0.28 -10.66 -8.99
N ALA A 359 0.62 -9.68 -8.89
CA ALA A 359 1.99 -9.95 -8.51
C ALA A 359 2.10 -10.02 -6.98
N THR A 360 1.83 -11.20 -6.42
CA THR A 360 1.78 -11.41 -4.97
C THR A 360 3.09 -11.03 -4.28
N PHE A 361 3.01 -10.65 -3.01
CA PHE A 361 4.14 -10.07 -2.25
C PHE A 361 5.37 -10.98 -2.10
N VAL A 362 5.17 -12.28 -2.26
CA VAL A 362 6.22 -13.30 -2.16
C VAL A 362 6.59 -13.88 -3.52
N ALA A 363 5.78 -13.70 -4.57
CA ALA A 363 5.98 -14.37 -5.85
C ALA A 363 7.37 -14.12 -6.45
N ILE A 364 7.82 -12.86 -6.50
CA ILE A 364 9.13 -12.51 -7.07
C ILE A 364 10.28 -13.20 -6.33
N PRO A 365 10.46 -12.98 -5.01
CA PRO A 365 11.59 -13.61 -4.32
C PRO A 365 11.46 -15.14 -4.22
N LEU A 366 10.24 -15.68 -4.26
CA LEU A 366 10.03 -17.13 -4.32
C LEU A 366 10.50 -17.73 -5.65
N LEU A 367 10.15 -17.11 -6.78
CA LEU A 367 10.51 -17.61 -8.11
C LEU A 367 11.99 -17.40 -8.41
N ASP A 368 12.58 -16.29 -7.96
CA ASP A 368 13.98 -15.97 -8.24
C ASP A 368 14.97 -16.67 -7.30
N TYR A 369 14.59 -16.94 -6.04
CA TYR A 369 15.51 -17.42 -5.02
C TYR A 369 15.00 -18.66 -4.23
N GLY A 370 13.86 -19.21 -4.63
CA GLY A 370 13.23 -20.34 -3.94
C GLY A 370 12.65 -19.99 -2.57
N PRO A 371 12.08 -20.99 -1.85
CA PRO A 371 11.41 -20.74 -0.57
C PRO A 371 12.32 -20.14 0.50
N LEU A 372 13.56 -20.63 0.64
CA LEU A 372 14.52 -20.09 1.60
C LEU A 372 14.98 -18.68 1.24
N GLY A 373 15.21 -18.41 -0.05
CA GLY A 373 15.53 -17.07 -0.53
C GLY A 373 14.41 -16.07 -0.28
N ALA A 374 13.15 -16.49 -0.42
CA ALA A 374 11.99 -15.70 -0.05
C ALA A 374 11.95 -15.35 1.45
N VAL A 375 12.29 -16.29 2.33
CA VAL A 375 12.43 -16.02 3.78
C VAL A 375 13.47 -14.94 4.02
N PHE A 376 14.68 -15.06 3.46
CA PHE A 376 15.75 -14.08 3.63
C PHE A 376 15.36 -12.70 3.08
N PHE A 377 14.76 -12.67 1.89
CA PHE A 377 14.30 -11.43 1.27
C PHE A 377 13.27 -10.72 2.14
N LEU A 378 12.26 -11.44 2.64
CA LEU A 378 11.22 -10.86 3.49
C LEU A 378 11.74 -10.44 4.86
N ALA A 379 12.71 -11.17 5.42
CA ALA A 379 13.41 -10.74 6.63
C ALA A 379 14.19 -9.45 6.39
N ALA A 380 14.96 -9.36 5.31
CA ALA A 380 15.71 -8.15 4.95
C ALA A 380 14.76 -6.96 4.68
N LEU A 381 13.67 -7.19 3.95
CA LEU A 381 12.64 -6.19 3.68
C LEU A 381 11.97 -5.72 4.98
N GLY A 382 11.61 -6.64 5.86
CA GLY A 382 11.05 -6.33 7.18
C GLY A 382 12.00 -5.48 8.00
N LEU A 383 13.27 -5.87 8.10
CA LEU A 383 14.32 -5.09 8.78
C LEU A 383 14.42 -3.68 8.21
N ALA A 384 14.46 -3.53 6.87
CA ALA A 384 14.55 -2.24 6.20
C ALA A 384 13.31 -1.37 6.46
N VAL A 385 12.11 -1.94 6.38
CA VAL A 385 10.85 -1.27 6.71
C VAL A 385 10.87 -0.79 8.16
N GLY A 386 11.26 -1.65 9.10
CA GLY A 386 11.31 -1.31 10.51
C GLY A 386 12.33 -0.25 10.86
N ALA A 387 13.54 -0.36 10.31
CA ALA A 387 14.59 0.63 10.49
C ALA A 387 14.16 1.99 9.91
N THR A 388 13.62 2.00 8.70
CA THR A 388 13.16 3.23 8.02
C THR A 388 11.99 3.87 8.76
N GLU A 389 11.02 3.08 9.20
CA GLU A 389 9.87 3.57 9.95
C GLU A 389 10.30 4.22 11.27
N ARG A 390 11.21 3.58 12.02
CA ARG A 390 11.76 4.14 13.26
C ARG A 390 12.61 5.38 12.98
N TRP A 391 13.42 5.37 11.93
CA TRP A 391 14.28 6.49 11.54
C TRP A 391 13.50 7.78 11.26
N PHE A 392 12.31 7.68 10.67
CA PHE A 392 11.48 8.83 10.35
C PHE A 392 10.34 9.09 11.36
N GLU A 393 10.17 8.25 12.38
CA GLU A 393 9.06 8.31 13.34
C GLU A 393 8.89 9.69 13.96
N PHE A 394 10.01 10.30 14.38
CA PHE A 394 10.03 11.61 15.04
C PHE A 394 10.45 12.75 14.12
N SER A 395 10.57 12.51 12.81
CA SER A 395 10.91 13.56 11.85
C SER A 395 9.90 14.70 11.93
N ARG A 396 10.40 15.92 12.11
CA ARG A 396 9.60 17.15 11.99
C ARG A 396 9.44 17.60 10.53
N ALA A 397 10.30 17.12 9.63
CA ALA A 397 10.19 17.45 8.20
C ALA A 397 8.97 16.73 7.58
N PRO A 398 8.09 17.45 6.83
CA PRO A 398 6.97 16.86 6.11
C PRO A 398 7.40 15.75 5.16
N ALA A 399 8.51 15.94 4.46
CA ALA A 399 9.10 14.93 3.58
C ALA A 399 9.44 13.62 4.31
N GLY A 400 10.02 13.71 5.51
CA GLY A 400 10.33 12.52 6.33
C GLY A 400 9.06 11.79 6.80
N GLN A 401 8.00 12.52 7.16
CA GLN A 401 6.73 11.88 7.54
C GLN A 401 6.00 11.26 6.35
N LEU A 402 6.04 11.87 5.16
CA LEU A 402 5.54 11.27 3.93
C LEU A 402 6.34 10.03 3.54
N ALA A 403 7.67 10.07 3.67
CA ALA A 403 8.53 8.90 3.40
C ALA A 403 8.20 7.73 4.35
N ARG A 404 8.09 8.01 5.66
CA ARG A 404 7.62 7.03 6.64
C ARG A 404 6.26 6.45 6.27
N ALA A 405 5.31 7.31 5.97
CA ALA A 405 3.95 6.89 5.68
C ALA A 405 3.84 6.09 4.38
N PHE A 406 4.67 6.40 3.39
CA PHE A 406 4.78 5.62 2.16
C PHE A 406 5.34 4.22 2.43
N VAL A 407 6.37 4.10 3.28
CA VAL A 407 6.92 2.79 3.71
C VAL A 407 5.88 1.97 4.47
N VAL A 408 5.10 2.60 5.36
CA VAL A 408 4.00 1.94 6.06
C VAL A 408 2.88 1.53 5.11
N TYR A 409 2.51 2.40 4.17
CA TYR A 409 1.55 2.09 3.11
C TYR A 409 2.00 0.90 2.27
N PHE A 410 3.28 0.88 1.85
CA PHE A 410 3.88 -0.23 1.13
C PHE A 410 3.77 -1.54 1.93
N ALA A 411 4.12 -1.53 3.21
CA ALA A 411 4.03 -2.72 4.05
C ALA A 411 2.59 -3.20 4.26
N LEU A 412 1.61 -2.28 4.33
CA LEU A 412 0.18 -2.59 4.44
C LEU A 412 -0.40 -3.15 3.14
N PHE A 413 -0.07 -2.53 1.99
CA PHE A 413 -0.55 -2.95 0.68
C PHE A 413 0.23 -4.11 0.08
N GLY A 414 1.36 -4.48 0.69
CA GLY A 414 2.07 -5.71 0.39
C GLY A 414 1.16 -6.93 0.41
N VAL A 415 0.05 -6.95 1.15
CA VAL A 415 -0.95 -8.03 1.12
C VAL A 415 -1.48 -8.36 -0.28
N TYR A 416 -1.63 -7.34 -1.11
CA TYR A 416 -2.22 -7.44 -2.43
C TYR A 416 -1.16 -7.64 -3.50
N GLU A 417 -0.13 -6.79 -3.49
CA GLU A 417 0.86 -6.74 -4.56
C GLU A 417 2.16 -6.11 -4.05
N LEU A 418 3.32 -6.60 -4.52
CA LEU A 418 4.61 -5.97 -4.24
C LEU A 418 4.83 -4.71 -5.09
N TYR A 419 3.82 -3.84 -5.13
CA TYR A 419 3.64 -2.78 -6.11
C TYR A 419 4.85 -1.86 -6.28
N PRO A 420 5.58 -1.44 -5.23
CA PRO A 420 6.75 -0.58 -5.40
C PRO A 420 7.96 -1.27 -6.03
N LEU A 421 8.15 -2.58 -5.89
CA LEU A 421 9.23 -3.28 -6.58
C LEU A 421 8.93 -3.49 -8.07
N ILE A 422 7.64 -3.45 -8.44
CA ILE A 422 7.15 -3.67 -9.80
C ILE A 422 6.84 -2.35 -10.51
N TYR A 423 6.48 -1.30 -9.77
CA TYR A 423 6.19 0.04 -10.28
C TYR A 423 7.06 1.07 -9.55
N PRO A 424 7.95 1.78 -10.26
CA PRO A 424 8.90 2.70 -9.66
C PRO A 424 8.28 4.05 -9.30
N THR A 425 7.00 4.09 -8.89
CA THR A 425 6.36 5.35 -8.46
C THR A 425 7.12 6.00 -7.30
N TRP A 426 7.90 5.23 -6.54
CA TRP A 426 8.84 5.75 -5.54
C TRP A 426 10.07 6.46 -6.13
N LEU A 427 10.57 6.09 -7.32
CA LEU A 427 11.73 6.72 -7.95
C LEU A 427 11.47 8.21 -8.25
N SER A 428 10.23 8.57 -8.59
CA SER A 428 9.82 9.95 -8.81
C SER A 428 9.46 10.69 -7.52
N LEU A 429 8.96 9.98 -6.49
CA LEU A 429 8.70 10.55 -5.18
C LEU A 429 9.99 10.99 -4.47
N VAL A 430 11.11 10.25 -4.63
CA VAL A 430 12.36 10.53 -3.92
C VAL A 430 12.94 11.93 -4.22
N PRO A 431 13.16 12.35 -5.49
CA PRO A 431 13.65 13.71 -5.79
C PRO A 431 12.71 14.78 -5.27
N GLY A 432 11.40 14.58 -5.43
CA GLY A 432 10.40 15.54 -5.00
C GLY A 432 10.35 15.72 -3.48
N LEU A 433 10.36 14.62 -2.71
CA LEU A 433 10.46 14.65 -1.26
C LEU A 433 11.80 15.26 -0.79
N TRP A 434 12.90 15.00 -1.51
CA TRP A 434 14.19 15.60 -1.21
C TRP A 434 14.18 17.13 -1.38
N VAL A 435 13.57 17.64 -2.46
CA VAL A 435 13.38 19.09 -2.66
C VAL A 435 12.54 19.67 -1.52
N LEU A 436 11.42 19.04 -1.15
CA LEU A 436 10.59 19.49 -0.03
C LEU A 436 11.37 19.52 1.30
N HIS A 437 12.22 18.52 1.54
CA HIS A 437 13.10 18.46 2.71
C HIS A 437 14.10 19.62 2.73
N ARG A 438 14.72 19.92 1.58
CA ARG A 438 15.67 21.04 1.45
C ARG A 438 15.00 22.39 1.68
N LEU A 439 13.80 22.60 1.14
CA LEU A 439 13.03 23.84 1.32
C LEU A 439 12.74 24.14 2.80
N GLY A 440 12.53 23.10 3.62
CA GLY A 440 12.29 23.23 5.05
C GLY A 440 13.54 23.53 5.89
N ARG A 441 14.75 23.20 5.39
CA ARG A 441 16.02 23.46 6.09
C ARG A 441 16.51 24.89 5.95
N SER A 442 16.29 25.54 4.82
CA SER A 442 16.71 26.93 4.57
C SER A 442 15.90 28.00 5.32
N ALA A 443 15.20 27.63 6.40
CA ALA A 443 14.35 28.49 7.22
C ALA A 443 14.56 28.27 8.73
N ALA A 444 15.41 27.31 9.10
CA ALA A 444 15.97 27.15 10.44
C ALA A 444 17.41 27.66 10.41
#